data_AF-A0A1F6UHN6-F1
#
_entry.id   AF-A0A1F6UHN6-F1
#
_cell.length_a   1.000
_cell.length_b   1.000
_cell.length_c   1.000
_cell.angle_alpha   90.00
_cell.angle_beta   90.00
_cell.angle_gamma   90.00
#
_symmetry.space_group_name_H-M   'P 1'
#
loop_
_entity.id
_entity.type
_entity.pdbx_description
1 polymer ?
#
loop_
_entity_poly.entity_id
_entity_poly.type
_entity_poly.pdbx_seq_one_letter_code
_entity_poly.pdbx_strand_id
1 'polypeptide(L)'
;MPDHVHLLLTPDIPDGVARLMQASGRQWSHYYKQSIQPTGHPWAGRYKSTLVEAQTWLLSCYCYIEQTPVHAGLVTTPDAYPWSSYAAHALCRPDPLLLEHPVYTDLAADRQMRCMGYKKRCLSPLDESSRRLITDATNAGWALGSEQFQKQIEKSIHRRVRPLPRGGYRRKSSE
;
A
#
# COMPACT_ATOMS: atom_id res chain seq x y z
N MET A 1 -3.74 2.45 -10.64
CA MET A 1 -4.73 2.14 -11.71
C MET A 1 -5.05 3.42 -12.47
N PRO A 2 -5.29 3.37 -13.80
CA PRO A 2 -5.20 2.19 -14.69
C PRO A 2 -3.76 1.83 -15.13
N ASP A 3 -2.76 2.63 -14.75
CA ASP A 3 -1.37 2.55 -15.22
C ASP A 3 -0.38 1.98 -14.18
N HIS A 4 -0.87 1.61 -12.99
CA HIS A 4 -0.07 1.06 -11.90
C HIS A 4 -0.90 0.17 -10.97
N VAL A 5 -0.23 -0.64 -10.17
CA VAL A 5 -0.84 -1.48 -9.12
C VAL A 5 -0.27 -1.09 -7.76
N HIS A 6 -1.09 -1.19 -6.71
CA HIS A 6 -0.67 -1.08 -5.32
C HIS A 6 -0.87 -2.42 -4.63
N LEU A 7 0.16 -2.89 -3.92
CA LEU A 7 0.15 -4.16 -3.18
C LEU A 7 0.58 -3.88 -1.74
N LEU A 8 -0.15 -4.43 -0.77
CA LEU A 8 0.28 -4.49 0.63
C LEU A 8 0.54 -5.96 0.97
N LEU A 9 1.79 -6.28 1.30
CA LEU A 9 2.29 -7.64 1.37
C LEU A 9 3.02 -7.88 2.69
N THR A 10 2.80 -9.05 3.29
CA THR A 10 3.59 -9.57 4.40
C THR A 10 4.43 -10.73 3.88
N PRO A 11 5.73 -10.54 3.60
CA PRO A 11 6.57 -11.63 3.13
C PRO A 11 6.82 -12.64 4.27
N ASP A 12 6.72 -13.91 3.94
CA ASP A 12 7.03 -15.06 4.82
C ASP A 12 8.49 -15.52 4.69
N ILE A 13 9.16 -15.12 3.61
CA ILE A 13 10.56 -15.43 3.32
C ILE A 13 11.40 -14.17 3.07
N PRO A 14 12.72 -14.23 3.33
CA PRO A 14 13.65 -13.19 2.88
C PRO A 14 13.52 -12.93 1.38
N ASP A 15 13.58 -11.66 1.00
CA ASP A 15 13.46 -11.18 -0.39
C ASP A 15 12.16 -11.57 -1.12
N GLY A 16 11.14 -12.07 -0.40
CA GLY A 16 9.88 -12.56 -0.98
C GLY A 16 9.19 -11.53 -1.88
N VAL A 17 9.16 -10.26 -1.45
CA VAL A 17 8.60 -9.16 -2.25
C VAL A 17 9.38 -8.96 -3.55
N ALA A 18 10.71 -8.95 -3.50
CA ALA A 18 11.54 -8.75 -4.69
C ALA A 18 11.36 -9.90 -5.69
N ARG A 19 11.31 -11.14 -5.19
CA ARG A 19 11.07 -12.34 -6.01
C ARG A 19 9.67 -12.32 -6.64
N LEU A 20 8.63 -11.96 -5.88
CA LEU A 20 7.27 -11.81 -6.38
C LEU A 20 7.23 -10.79 -7.52
N MET A 21 7.75 -9.58 -7.28
CA MET A 21 7.73 -8.50 -8.27
C MET A 21 8.51 -8.88 -9.55
N GLN A 22 9.63 -9.59 -9.42
CA GLN A 22 10.39 -10.09 -10.56
C GLN A 22 9.60 -11.14 -11.37
N ALA A 23 8.99 -12.11 -10.69
CA ALA A 23 8.22 -13.18 -11.34
C ALA A 23 6.98 -12.61 -12.05
N SER A 24 6.15 -11.84 -11.34
CA SER A 24 4.94 -11.22 -11.89
C SER A 24 5.27 -10.26 -13.03
N GLY A 25 6.33 -9.45 -12.87
CA GLY A 25 6.77 -8.52 -13.91
C GLY A 25 7.20 -9.21 -15.20
N ARG A 26 7.94 -10.33 -15.09
CA ARG A 26 8.36 -11.15 -16.24
C ARG A 26 7.18 -11.83 -16.93
N GLN A 27 6.28 -12.47 -16.17
CA GLN A 27 5.10 -13.13 -16.72
C GLN A 27 4.17 -12.14 -17.45
N TRP A 28 3.87 -11.00 -16.82
CA TRP A 28 3.05 -9.98 -17.45
C TRP A 28 3.70 -9.38 -18.69
N SER A 29 5.02 -9.12 -18.64
CA SER A 29 5.73 -8.59 -19.82
C SER A 29 5.72 -9.55 -21.00
N HIS A 30 5.80 -10.85 -20.73
CA HIS A 30 5.70 -11.87 -21.78
C HIS A 30 4.31 -11.89 -22.41
N TYR A 31 3.26 -11.96 -21.56
CA TYR A 31 1.87 -11.93 -22.01
C TYR A 31 1.56 -10.65 -22.80
N TYR A 32 1.90 -9.48 -22.26
CA TYR A 32 1.63 -8.17 -22.87
C TYR A 32 2.23 -8.05 -24.28
N LYS A 33 3.44 -8.58 -24.48
CA LYS A 33 4.11 -8.58 -25.79
C LYS A 33 3.47 -9.53 -26.80
N GLN A 34 2.90 -10.64 -26.32
CA GLN A 34 2.23 -11.60 -27.19
C GLN A 34 0.81 -11.17 -27.55
N SER A 35 0.07 -10.53 -26.65
CA SER A 35 -1.36 -10.28 -26.82
C SER A 35 -1.76 -8.82 -27.04
N ILE A 36 -0.92 -7.85 -26.66
CA ILE A 36 -1.30 -6.43 -26.66
C ILE A 36 -0.38 -5.60 -27.55
N GLN A 37 0.92 -5.52 -27.20
CA GLN A 37 1.86 -4.66 -27.91
C GLN A 37 3.25 -5.33 -27.98
N PRO A 38 3.68 -5.79 -29.18
CA PRO A 38 4.94 -6.53 -29.35
C PRO A 38 6.21 -5.76 -29.00
N THR A 39 6.15 -4.42 -29.02
CA THR A 39 7.28 -3.53 -28.78
C THR A 39 7.08 -2.68 -27.53
N GLY A 40 8.18 -2.33 -26.85
CA GLY A 40 8.16 -1.56 -25.61
C GLY A 40 8.20 -2.40 -24.34
N HIS A 41 8.13 -1.71 -23.19
CA HIS A 41 8.10 -2.31 -21.86
C HIS A 41 6.85 -1.85 -21.11
N PRO A 42 6.01 -2.77 -20.59
CA PRO A 42 4.79 -2.37 -19.88
C PRO A 42 5.07 -1.74 -18.51
N TRP A 43 6.31 -1.82 -18.01
CA TRP A 43 6.70 -1.30 -16.70
C TRP A 43 7.67 -0.11 -16.83
N ALA A 44 7.33 1.01 -16.20
CA ALA A 44 8.10 2.27 -16.25
C ALA A 44 9.28 2.34 -15.26
N GLY A 45 9.86 1.20 -14.86
CA GLY A 45 11.05 1.15 -14.00
C GLY A 45 10.92 0.22 -12.79
N ARG A 46 11.69 0.52 -11.73
CA ARG A 46 11.67 -0.24 -10.47
C ARG A 46 10.40 0.07 -9.68
N TYR A 47 9.88 -0.94 -8.98
CA TYR A 47 8.79 -0.74 -8.04
C TYR A 47 9.25 0.13 -6.86
N LYS A 48 8.30 0.83 -6.26
CA LYS A 48 8.51 1.57 -5.00
C LYS A 48 7.96 0.72 -3.85
N SER A 49 8.65 0.76 -2.71
CA SER A 49 8.26 -0.01 -1.52
C SER A 49 8.55 0.78 -0.25
N THR A 50 7.63 0.66 0.70
CA THR A 50 7.71 1.25 2.05
C THR A 50 7.40 0.16 3.07
N LEU A 51 8.07 0.20 4.22
CA LEU A 51 7.74 -0.65 5.37
C LEU A 51 6.63 0.01 6.19
N VAL A 52 5.64 -0.78 6.60
CA VAL A 52 4.44 -0.30 7.28
C VAL A 52 4.36 -0.92 8.67
N GLU A 53 4.14 -0.08 9.69
CA GLU A 53 3.79 -0.53 11.04
C GLU A 53 2.35 -1.05 11.04
N ALA A 54 2.20 -2.37 10.97
CA ALA A 54 0.91 -3.02 10.70
C ALA A 54 -0.21 -2.62 11.67
N GLN A 55 0.08 -2.59 12.97
CA GLN A 55 -0.92 -2.28 14.00
C GLN A 55 -1.55 -0.90 13.83
N THR A 56 -0.77 0.08 13.38
CA THR A 56 -1.21 1.47 13.22
C THR A 56 -1.80 1.72 11.83
N TRP A 57 -1.15 1.18 10.79
CA TRP A 57 -1.38 1.64 9.42
C TRP A 57 -1.98 0.60 8.48
N LEU A 58 -2.03 -0.70 8.82
CA LEU A 58 -2.46 -1.74 7.87
C LEU A 58 -3.87 -1.47 7.31
N LEU A 59 -4.86 -1.28 8.17
CA LEU A 59 -6.25 -1.06 7.72
C LEU A 59 -6.41 0.27 6.99
N SER A 60 -5.61 1.28 7.35
CA SER A 60 -5.57 2.55 6.63
C SER A 60 -4.98 2.36 5.23
N CYS A 61 -3.91 1.56 5.09
CA CYS A 61 -3.36 1.21 3.79
C CYS A 61 -4.35 0.38 2.94
N TYR A 62 -5.09 -0.56 3.52
CA TYR A 62 -6.14 -1.27 2.79
C TYR A 62 -7.19 -0.30 2.23
N CYS A 63 -7.78 0.54 3.08
CA CYS A 63 -8.79 1.51 2.63
C CYS A 63 -8.21 2.53 1.62
N TYR A 64 -6.93 2.92 1.75
CA TYR A 64 -6.26 3.80 0.79
C TYR A 64 -6.17 3.15 -0.59
N ILE A 65 -5.69 1.91 -0.66
CA ILE A 65 -5.53 1.16 -1.91
C ILE A 65 -6.89 0.95 -2.57
N GLU A 66 -7.88 0.51 -1.80
CA GLU A 66 -9.22 0.18 -2.31
C GLU A 66 -10.04 1.42 -2.69
N GLN A 67 -9.75 2.60 -2.12
CA GLN A 67 -10.35 3.87 -2.54
C GLN A 67 -9.61 4.54 -3.70
N THR A 68 -8.40 4.09 -4.07
CA THR A 68 -7.63 4.68 -5.17
C THR A 68 -8.41 4.75 -6.49
N PRO A 69 -9.16 3.71 -6.91
CA PRO A 69 -10.02 3.78 -8.10
C PRO A 69 -11.12 4.84 -8.01
N VAL A 70 -11.70 5.05 -6.83
CA VAL A 70 -12.70 6.10 -6.59
C VAL A 70 -12.06 7.48 -6.70
N HIS A 71 -10.89 7.67 -6.08
CA HIS A 71 -10.15 8.93 -6.15
C HIS A 71 -9.65 9.25 -7.57
N ALA A 72 -9.36 8.24 -8.37
CA ALA A 72 -9.00 8.38 -9.78
C ALA A 72 -10.22 8.62 -10.69
N GLY A 73 -11.44 8.65 -10.15
CA GLY A 73 -12.68 8.84 -10.91
C GLY A 73 -13.06 7.66 -11.81
N LEU A 74 -12.47 6.48 -11.59
CA LEU A 74 -12.76 5.28 -12.39
C LEU A 74 -14.11 4.66 -12.02
N VAL A 75 -14.51 4.79 -10.76
CA VAL A 75 -15.76 4.25 -10.20
C VAL A 75 -16.28 5.20 -9.11
N THR A 76 -17.56 5.13 -8.78
CA THR A 76 -18.17 5.95 -7.72
C THR A 76 -18.00 5.34 -6.33
N THR A 77 -17.86 4.01 -6.24
CA THR A 77 -17.74 3.28 -4.98
C THR A 77 -16.68 2.17 -5.09
N PRO A 78 -15.99 1.81 -4.00
CA PRO A 78 -14.92 0.81 -4.05
C PRO A 78 -15.38 -0.58 -4.52
N ASP A 79 -16.63 -0.97 -4.23
CA ASP A 79 -17.21 -2.26 -4.64
C ASP A 79 -17.42 -2.38 -6.15
N ALA A 80 -17.52 -1.25 -6.87
CA ALA A 80 -17.64 -1.24 -8.32
C ALA A 80 -16.30 -1.51 -9.04
N TYR A 81 -15.17 -1.57 -8.30
CA TYR A 81 -13.86 -1.88 -8.86
C TYR A 81 -13.45 -3.33 -8.57
N PRO A 82 -13.63 -4.27 -9.53
CA PRO A 82 -13.46 -5.70 -9.29
C PRO A 82 -12.00 -6.12 -9.08
N TRP A 83 -11.03 -5.32 -9.50
CA TRP A 83 -9.59 -5.61 -9.40
C TRP A 83 -8.99 -5.09 -8.08
N SER A 84 -9.72 -5.28 -6.98
CA SER A 84 -9.28 -4.93 -5.63
C SER A 84 -9.73 -5.97 -4.60
N SER A 85 -9.06 -6.01 -3.46
CA SER A 85 -9.43 -6.86 -2.32
C SER A 85 -10.69 -6.39 -1.57
N TYR A 86 -11.32 -5.27 -2.00
CA TYR A 86 -12.47 -4.68 -1.30
C TYR A 86 -13.63 -5.68 -1.16
N ALA A 87 -13.88 -6.48 -2.20
CA ALA A 87 -14.93 -7.49 -2.17
C ALA A 87 -14.71 -8.54 -1.06
N ALA A 88 -13.46 -8.91 -0.81
CA ALA A 88 -13.13 -9.84 0.26
C ALA A 88 -13.22 -9.20 1.63
N HIS A 89 -12.66 -8.00 1.79
CA HIS A 89 -12.60 -7.34 3.08
C HIS A 89 -13.94 -6.75 3.53
N ALA A 90 -14.76 -6.21 2.62
CA ALA A 90 -15.98 -5.45 2.95
C ALA A 90 -17.29 -6.18 2.60
N LEU A 91 -17.27 -7.08 1.60
CA LEU A 91 -18.46 -7.80 1.13
C LEU A 91 -18.44 -9.29 1.46
N CYS A 92 -17.45 -9.74 2.25
CA CYS A 92 -17.28 -11.12 2.66
C CYS A 92 -17.12 -12.14 1.53
N ARG A 93 -16.78 -11.70 0.30
CA ARG A 93 -16.56 -12.62 -0.82
C ARG A 93 -15.20 -13.29 -0.69
N PRO A 94 -15.11 -14.63 -0.55
CA PRO A 94 -13.81 -15.28 -0.43
C PRO A 94 -12.96 -15.02 -1.67
N ASP A 95 -11.67 -14.76 -1.46
CA ASP A 95 -10.67 -14.61 -2.52
C ASP A 95 -9.50 -15.55 -2.20
N PRO A 96 -9.23 -16.57 -3.03
CA PRO A 96 -8.16 -17.53 -2.77
C PRO A 96 -6.75 -16.91 -2.85
N LEU A 97 -6.60 -15.70 -3.39
CA LEU A 97 -5.32 -14.99 -3.44
C LEU A 97 -4.99 -14.24 -2.14
N LEU A 98 -5.95 -14.14 -1.21
CA LEU A 98 -5.80 -13.37 0.01
C LEU A 98 -5.64 -14.29 1.23
N LEU A 99 -4.59 -14.03 2.00
CA LEU A 99 -4.45 -14.50 3.36
C LEU A 99 -4.82 -13.37 4.32
N GLU A 100 -5.78 -13.60 5.21
CA GLU A 100 -6.22 -12.58 6.17
C GLU A 100 -5.10 -12.24 7.17
N HIS A 101 -4.76 -10.96 7.27
CA HIS A 101 -3.76 -10.48 8.22
C HIS A 101 -4.33 -10.44 9.65
N PRO A 102 -3.55 -10.74 10.71
CA PRO A 102 -4.03 -10.71 12.10
C PRO A 102 -4.78 -9.42 12.50
N VAL A 103 -4.22 -8.25 12.18
CA VAL A 103 -4.89 -6.95 12.42
C VAL A 103 -6.29 -6.84 11.77
N TYR A 104 -6.52 -7.50 10.62
CA TYR A 104 -7.86 -7.56 10.02
C TYR A 104 -8.75 -8.53 10.79
N THR A 105 -8.26 -9.74 11.10
CA THR A 105 -9.02 -10.74 11.86
C THR A 105 -9.38 -10.28 13.27
N ASP A 106 -8.56 -9.43 13.88
CA ASP A 106 -8.77 -8.84 15.22
C ASP A 106 -9.93 -7.84 15.26
N LEU A 107 -10.44 -7.38 14.11
CA LEU A 107 -11.61 -6.49 14.06
C LEU A 107 -12.87 -7.14 14.65
N ALA A 108 -13.04 -8.44 14.43
CA ALA A 108 -14.10 -9.26 15.02
C ALA A 108 -13.85 -10.75 14.73
N ALA A 109 -14.21 -11.60 15.69
CA ALA A 109 -14.12 -13.06 15.55
C ALA A 109 -14.99 -13.59 14.39
N ASP A 110 -16.24 -13.12 14.31
CA ASP A 110 -17.16 -13.48 13.22
C ASP A 110 -16.81 -12.76 11.91
N ARG A 111 -16.83 -13.50 10.80
CA ARG A 111 -16.50 -12.98 9.47
C ARG A 111 -17.45 -11.88 9.02
N GLN A 112 -18.76 -12.03 9.25
CA GLN A 112 -19.75 -11.03 8.83
C GLN A 112 -19.59 -9.74 9.62
N MET A 113 -19.41 -9.83 10.94
CA MET A 113 -19.12 -8.68 11.80
C MET A 113 -17.83 -7.97 11.37
N ARG A 114 -16.78 -8.74 11.02
CA ARG A 114 -15.52 -8.20 10.52
C ARG A 114 -15.67 -7.45 9.20
N CYS A 115 -16.36 -8.02 8.21
CA CYS A 115 -16.63 -7.33 6.95
C CYS A 115 -17.45 -6.06 7.14
N MET A 116 -18.47 -6.10 8.01
CA MET A 116 -19.30 -4.95 8.32
C MET A 116 -18.50 -3.83 9.01
N GLY A 117 -17.67 -4.18 9.99
CA GLY A 117 -16.78 -3.25 10.68
C GLY A 117 -15.77 -2.61 9.72
N TYR A 118 -15.16 -3.44 8.86
CA TYR A 118 -14.25 -2.98 7.83
C TYR A 118 -14.92 -2.06 6.80
N LYS A 119 -16.10 -2.43 6.30
CA LYS A 119 -16.89 -1.62 5.37
C LYS A 119 -17.18 -0.24 5.95
N LYS A 120 -17.63 -0.18 7.22
CA LYS A 120 -17.87 1.09 7.92
C LYS A 120 -16.59 1.93 8.03
N ARG A 121 -15.45 1.30 8.29
CA ARG A 121 -14.15 1.96 8.34
C ARG A 121 -13.79 2.57 6.98
N CYS A 122 -13.85 1.82 5.89
CA CYS A 122 -13.43 2.34 4.58
C CYS A 122 -14.43 3.31 3.95
N LEU A 123 -15.70 3.30 4.37
CA LEU A 123 -16.65 4.35 4.00
C LEU A 123 -16.35 5.68 4.70
N SER A 124 -15.55 5.67 5.77
CA SER A 124 -15.01 6.90 6.37
C SER A 124 -13.71 7.22 5.63
N PRO A 125 -13.69 8.23 4.73
CA PRO A 125 -12.50 8.52 3.95
C PRO A 125 -11.33 8.85 4.87
N LEU A 126 -10.15 8.34 4.52
CA LEU A 126 -8.92 8.75 5.19
C LEU A 126 -8.78 10.25 5.04
N ASP A 127 -8.45 10.92 6.14
CA ASP A 127 -8.13 12.33 6.09
C ASP A 127 -6.95 12.57 5.14
N GLU A 128 -6.89 13.78 4.58
CA GLU A 128 -5.90 14.16 3.60
C GLU A 128 -4.46 14.05 4.13
N SER A 129 -4.23 14.22 5.43
CA SER A 129 -2.91 14.09 6.03
C SER A 129 -2.42 12.63 6.04
N SER A 130 -3.30 11.69 6.39
CA SER A 130 -3.04 10.26 6.36
C SER A 130 -2.73 9.78 4.93
N ARG A 131 -3.50 10.26 3.94
CA ARG A 131 -3.28 9.95 2.52
C ARG A 131 -1.92 10.45 2.02
N ARG A 132 -1.55 11.68 2.40
CA ARG A 132 -0.24 12.24 2.08
C ARG A 132 0.89 11.46 2.71
N LEU A 133 0.76 11.07 3.98
CA LEU A 133 1.76 10.25 4.66
C LEU A 133 2.00 8.92 3.94
N ILE A 134 0.94 8.22 3.54
CA ILE A 134 1.06 6.97 2.76
C ILE A 134 1.76 7.23 1.42
N THR A 135 1.33 8.28 0.71
CA THR A 135 1.85 8.62 -0.62
C THR A 135 3.33 9.00 -0.57
N ASP A 136 3.70 9.89 0.35
CA ASP A 136 5.06 10.38 0.54
C ASP A 136 5.97 9.25 1.00
N ALA A 137 5.54 8.47 2.00
CA ALA A 137 6.32 7.32 2.47
C ALA A 137 6.56 6.31 1.35
N THR A 138 5.56 6.04 0.51
CA THR A 138 5.69 5.11 -0.63
C THR A 138 6.60 5.67 -1.71
N ASN A 139 6.41 6.93 -2.11
CA ASN A 139 7.16 7.53 -3.20
C ASN A 139 8.64 7.65 -2.92
N ALA A 140 8.92 7.89 -1.65
CA ALA A 140 10.23 8.14 -1.17
C ALA A 140 10.87 6.80 -0.73
N GLY A 141 10.12 5.88 -0.14
CA GLY A 141 10.60 4.62 0.44
C GLY A 141 10.94 4.75 1.92
N TRP A 142 10.24 5.66 2.62
CA TRP A 142 10.40 5.90 4.05
C TRP A 142 9.53 4.92 4.81
N ALA A 143 9.86 4.58 6.06
CA ALA A 143 9.01 3.72 6.87
C ALA A 143 7.76 4.48 7.37
N LEU A 144 6.58 3.92 7.11
CA LEU A 144 5.29 4.44 7.55
C LEU A 144 4.93 3.83 8.92
N GLY A 145 5.06 4.62 9.98
CA GLY A 145 4.82 4.16 11.35
C GLY A 145 5.27 5.19 12.39
N SER A 146 5.16 4.80 13.65
CA SER A 146 5.63 5.57 14.79
C SER A 146 7.13 5.90 14.71
N GLU A 147 7.57 6.94 15.44
CA GLU A 147 9.03 7.21 15.55
C GLU A 147 9.80 6.01 16.11
N GLN A 148 9.18 5.25 17.02
CA GLN A 148 9.77 4.06 17.60
C GLN A 148 10.01 3.01 16.52
N PHE A 149 9.00 2.74 15.70
CA PHE A 149 9.11 1.83 14.56
C PHE A 149 10.18 2.28 13.58
N GLN A 150 10.19 3.55 13.20
CA GLN A 150 11.21 4.09 12.30
C GLN A 150 12.63 3.90 12.87
N LYS A 151 12.85 4.23 14.16
CA LYS A 151 14.16 4.03 14.82
C LYS A 151 14.57 2.55 14.86
N GLN A 152 13.62 1.63 15.04
CA GLN A 152 13.89 0.19 15.00
C GLN A 152 14.32 -0.26 13.60
N ILE A 153 13.64 0.20 12.55
CA ILE A 153 14.02 -0.10 11.17
C ILE A 153 15.38 0.50 10.82
N GLU A 154 15.67 1.75 11.19
CA GLU A 154 16.99 2.37 10.91
C GLU A 154 18.15 1.55 11.49
N LYS A 155 17.94 0.97 12.68
CA LYS A 155 18.91 0.10 13.33
C LYS A 155 19.11 -1.23 12.59
N SER A 156 18.05 -1.81 12.04
CA SER A 156 18.13 -3.12 11.37
C SER A 156 18.68 -3.04 9.96
N ILE A 157 18.35 -2.00 9.18
CA ILE A 157 18.76 -1.89 7.78
C ILE A 157 20.00 -1.01 7.57
N HIS A 158 20.55 -0.43 8.64
CA HIS A 158 21.69 0.51 8.62
C HIS A 158 21.55 1.64 7.58
N ARG A 159 20.32 2.05 7.29
CA ARG A 159 19.96 3.08 6.33
C ARG A 159 18.87 3.96 6.92
N ARG A 160 18.89 5.24 6.54
CA ARG A 160 17.86 6.21 6.92
C ARG A 160 16.50 5.84 6.30
N VAL A 161 15.45 5.90 7.11
CA VAL A 161 14.06 5.59 6.69
C VAL A 161 13.07 6.71 6.96
N ARG A 162 13.56 7.90 7.27
CA ARG A 162 12.76 9.10 7.52
C ARG A 162 13.41 10.34 6.91
N PRO A 163 12.65 11.41 6.64
CA PRO A 163 13.21 12.64 6.10
C PRO A 163 14.04 13.35 7.19
N LEU A 164 15.03 14.13 6.79
CA LEU A 164 15.65 15.08 7.73
C LEU A 164 14.61 16.13 8.13
N PRO A 165 14.67 16.66 9.36
CA PRO A 165 13.97 17.88 9.70
C PRO A 165 14.33 18.94 8.64
N ARG A 166 13.33 19.58 8.04
CA ARG A 166 13.58 20.68 7.09
C ARG A 166 14.43 21.71 7.83
N GLY A 167 15.68 21.88 7.41
CA GLY A 167 16.59 22.85 8.02
C GLY A 167 15.96 24.23 7.90
N GLY A 168 15.54 24.80 9.03
CA GLY A 168 15.11 26.18 9.08
C GLY A 168 16.29 27.06 8.68
N TYR A 169 16.11 27.89 7.66
CA TYR A 169 17.07 28.93 7.31
C TYR A 169 17.22 29.83 8.53
N ARG A 170 18.30 29.67 9.29
CA ARG A 170 18.67 30.59 10.37
C ARG A 170 19.18 31.85 9.67
N ARG A 171 18.29 32.81 9.40
CA ARG A 171 18.71 34.16 8.98
C ARG A 171 19.67 34.67 10.05
N LYS A 172 20.95 34.81 9.71
CA LYS A 172 21.88 35.58 10.52
C LYS A 172 21.35 37.01 10.51
N SER A 173 20.88 37.48 11.66
CA SER A 173 20.73 38.91 11.92
C SER A 173 22.13 39.52 11.82
N SER A 174 22.32 40.36 10.81
CA SER A 174 23.47 41.26 10.70
C SER A 174 23.30 42.37 11.74
N GLU A 175 24.21 42.42 12.71
CA GLU A 175 24.54 43.64 13.46
C GLU A 175 25.45 44.54 12.62
#